data_AF-A0A383C1J7-F1
#
_entry.id   AF-A0A383C1J7-F1
#
_cell.length_a   1.000
_cell.length_b   1.000
_cell.length_c   1.000
_cell.angle_alpha   90.00
_cell.angle_beta   90.00
_cell.angle_gamma   90.00
#
_symmetry.space_group_name_H-M   'P 1'
#
loop_
_entity.id
_entity.type
_entity.pdbx_description
1 polymer ?
#
loop_
_entity_poly.entity_id
_entity_poly.type
_entity_poly.pdbx_seq_one_letter_code
_entity_poly.pdbx_strand_id
1 'polypeptide(L)' 'MDIENMKDFIKFKEVEPKDFKEIHKWLNEKHVREFFQPEE' A
#
# COMPACT_ATOMS: atom_id res chain seq x y z
N MET A 1 -6.69 -10.31 17.00
CA MET A 1 -6.59 -11.08 15.75
C MET A 1 -5.23 -11.72 15.73
N ASP A 2 -5.18 -13.06 15.75
CA ASP A 2 -3.92 -13.80 15.64
C ASP A 2 -3.31 -13.64 14.25
N ILE A 3 -1.98 -13.66 14.16
CA ILE A 3 -1.22 -13.43 12.92
C ILE A 3 -1.61 -14.41 11.81
N GLU A 4 -2.00 -15.64 12.16
CA GLU A 4 -2.46 -16.64 11.20
C GLU A 4 -3.78 -16.25 10.51
N ASN A 5 -4.72 -15.65 11.25
CA ASN A 5 -5.99 -15.16 10.69
C ASN A 5 -5.80 -13.95 9.76
N MET A 6 -4.69 -13.23 9.90
CA MET A 6 -4.39 -12.04 9.11
C MET A 6 -3.90 -12.39 7.69
N LYS A 7 -3.25 -13.55 7.53
CA LYS A 7 -2.76 -14.04 6.23
C LYS A 7 -3.89 -14.45 5.30
N ASP A 8 -5.00 -14.98 5.83
CA ASP A 8 -6.17 -15.36 5.04
C ASP A 8 -7.02 -14.15 4.61
N PHE A 9 -6.89 -13.03 5.33
CA PHE A 9 -7.61 -11.79 5.04
C PHE A 9 -6.93 -10.94 3.94
N ILE A 10 -5.59 -10.94 3.90
CA ILE A 10 -4.83 -10.12 2.95
C ILE A 10 -4.48 -10.94 1.71
N LYS A 11 -5.09 -10.59 0.59
CA LYS A 11 -4.80 -11.21 -0.71
C LYS A 11 -4.04 -10.24 -1.59
N PHE A 12 -2.94 -10.71 -2.17
CA PHE A 12 -2.15 -9.98 -3.16
C PHE A 12 -2.65 -10.29 -4.56
N LYS A 13 -2.54 -9.32 -5.46
CA LYS A 13 -2.80 -9.48 -6.89
C LYS A 13 -1.70 -8.81 -7.71
N GLU A 14 -1.57 -9.22 -8.96
CA GLU A 14 -0.73 -8.50 -9.93
C GLU A 14 -1.33 -7.11 -10.21
N VAL A 15 -0.46 -6.13 -10.40
CA VAL A 15 -0.87 -4.75 -10.66
C VAL A 15 -1.24 -4.61 -12.13
N GLU A 16 -2.42 -4.07 -12.38
CA GLU A 16 -2.86 -3.73 -13.73
C GLU A 16 -2.85 -2.21 -13.96
N PRO A 17 -2.79 -1.72 -15.21
CA PRO A 17 -2.77 -0.29 -15.50
C PRO A 17 -3.93 0.51 -14.88
N LYS A 18 -5.09 -0.13 -14.68
CA LYS A 18 -6.27 0.47 -14.06
C LYS A 18 -6.07 0.83 -12.58
N ASP A 19 -5.14 0.15 -11.90
CA ASP A 19 -4.83 0.35 -10.49
C ASP A 19 -3.90 1.56 -10.27
N PHE A 20 -3.21 2.05 -11.31
CA PHE A 20 -2.21 3.12 -11.20
C PHE A 20 -2.78 4.43 -10.65
N LYS A 21 -4.06 4.73 -10.93
CA LYS A 21 -4.72 5.93 -10.38
C LYS A 21 -4.79 5.88 -8.85
N GLU A 22 -5.07 4.70 -8.30
CA GLU A 22 -5.21 4.50 -6.86
C GLU A 22 -3.83 4.44 -6.18
N ILE A 23 -2.87 3.73 -6.80
CA ILE A 23 -1.48 3.70 -6.34
C ILE A 23 -0.88 5.12 -6.31
N HIS A 24 -1.10 5.91 -7.36
CA HIS A 24 -0.66 7.30 -7.40
C HIS A 24 -1.26 8.12 -6.27
N LYS A 25 -2.53 7.90 -5.91
CA LYS A 25 -3.14 8.57 -4.76
C LYS A 25 -2.42 8.20 -3.46
N TRP A 26 -2.21 6.90 -3.18
CA TRP A 26 -1.53 6.44 -1.96
C TRP A 26 -0.11 6.98 -1.82
N LEU A 27 0.67 6.98 -2.90
CA LEU A 27 2.02 7.55 -2.91
C LEU A 27 2.06 9.04 -2.57
N ASN A 28 0.94 9.74 -2.68
CA ASN A 28 0.83 11.15 -2.34
C ASN A 28 0.26 11.40 -0.93
N GLU A 29 -0.09 10.35 -0.18
CA GLU A 29 -0.55 10.48 1.20
C GLU A 29 0.63 10.77 2.12
N LYS A 30 0.45 11.71 3.06
CA LYS A 30 1.52 12.24 3.91
C LYS A 30 2.31 11.14 4.64
N HIS A 31 1.62 10.21 5.29
CA HIS A 31 2.25 9.12 6.04
C HIS A 31 3.01 8.12 5.15
N VAL A 32 2.57 7.94 3.90
CA VAL A 32 3.28 7.10 2.91
C VAL A 32 4.53 7.83 2.44
N ARG A 33 4.42 9.12 2.11
CA ARG A 33 5.56 9.96 1.72
C ARG A 33 6.63 10.02 2.79
N GLU A 34 6.26 10.25 4.05
CA GLU A 34 7.19 10.28 5.19
C GLU A 34 7.95 8.96 5.36
N PHE A 35 7.34 7.82 5.00
CA PHE A 35 7.98 6.51 5.06
C PHE A 35 8.96 6.26 3.90
N PHE A 36 8.62 6.69 2.68
CA PHE A 36 9.45 6.46 1.48
C PHE A 36 10.49 7.56 1.23
N GLN A 37 10.23 8.77 1.72
CA GLN A 37 11.08 9.95 1.58
C GLN A 37 11.15 10.65 2.94
N PRO A 38 11.87 10.07 3.93
CA PRO A 38 12.19 10.81 5.13
C PRO A 38 12.96 12.07 4.74
N GLU A 39 12.47 13.25 5.15
CA GLU A 39 13.18 14.51 4.92
C GLU A 39 14.54 14.46 5.67
N GLU A 40 15.63 14.79 4.96
CA GLU A 40 17.00 14.89 5.53
C GLU A 40 17.13 16.03 6.54
#